data_AF-A0A951AQ59-F1
#
_entry.id   AF-A0A951AQ59-F1
#
_cell.length_a   1.000
_cell.length_b   1.000
_cell.length_c   1.000
_cell.angle_alpha   90.00
_cell.angle_beta   90.00
_cell.angle_gamma   90.00
#
_symmetry.space_group_name_H-M   'P 1'
#
loop_
_entity.id
_entity.type
_entity.pdbx_description
1 polymer ?
#
loop_
_entity_poly.entity_id
_entity_poly.type
_entity_poly.pdbx_seq_one_letter_code
_entity_poly.pdbx_strand_id
1 'polypeptide(L)'
;MQYRYYEKWLGGITAYLIDNGYLTPRELDAERQRYRQDPAAPLPQFDSEAIDDQVIRYLREGDSPRRGPASPAFAVGDQVTVRNPPAEDHTRLPGYLRGRNGTVERIFEGDYAYFCSTGADGLGEPCPVYVVRFDPVHIWGSQAELNAGPLFAELYEVYLSPQSEDSQ
;
A
#
# COMPACT_ATOMS: atom_id res chain seq x y z
N MET A 1 13.90 12.28 9.54
CA MET A 1 13.79 11.62 8.22
C MET A 1 15.05 11.94 7.42
N GLN A 2 15.74 10.92 6.90
CA GLN A 2 17.05 11.08 6.24
C GLN A 2 16.96 11.44 4.74
N TYR A 3 15.85 11.11 4.07
CA TYR A 3 15.67 11.30 2.63
C TYR A 3 14.45 12.16 2.29
N ARG A 4 14.59 12.98 1.25
CA ARG A 4 13.52 13.80 0.64
C ARG A 4 12.54 12.93 -0.15
N TYR A 5 11.36 13.48 -0.45
CA TYR A 5 10.29 12.76 -1.13
C TYR A 5 10.73 12.10 -2.45
N TYR A 6 11.32 12.86 -3.37
CA TYR A 6 11.80 12.32 -4.65
C TYR A 6 13.06 11.45 -4.53
N GLU A 7 13.85 11.59 -3.46
CA GLU A 7 14.97 10.67 -3.19
C GLU A 7 14.45 9.28 -2.83
N LYS A 8 13.30 9.17 -2.14
CA LYS A 8 12.64 7.88 -1.89
C LYS A 8 12.14 7.23 -3.18
N TRP A 9 11.56 8.03 -4.10
CA TRP A 9 11.12 7.54 -5.40
C TRP A 9 12.28 6.99 -6.21
N LEU A 10 13.39 7.76 -6.30
CA LEU A 10 14.60 7.32 -6.99
C LEU A 10 15.14 6.02 -6.39
N GLY A 11 15.20 5.91 -5.06
CA GLY A 11 15.65 4.69 -4.38
C GLY A 11 14.77 3.48 -4.71
N GLY A 12 13.44 3.62 -4.62
CA GLY A 12 12.49 2.54 -4.91
C GLY A 12 12.54 2.06 -6.35
N ILE A 13 12.53 2.99 -7.33
CA ILE A 13 12.60 2.65 -8.75
C ILE A 13 13.93 1.98 -9.09
N THR A 14 15.03 2.48 -8.53
CA THR A 14 16.37 1.92 -8.77
C THR A 14 16.48 0.49 -8.25
N ALA A 15 16.02 0.24 -7.01
CA ALA A 15 15.99 -1.10 -6.43
C ALA A 15 15.16 -2.04 -7.31
N TYR A 16 13.95 -1.64 -7.69
CA TYR A 16 13.08 -2.42 -8.56
C TYR A 16 13.73 -2.79 -9.90
N LEU A 17 14.39 -1.84 -10.57
CA LEU A 17 15.07 -2.10 -11.85
C LEU A 17 16.23 -3.09 -11.71
N ILE A 18 16.96 -3.02 -10.60
CA ILE A 18 18.06 -3.96 -10.29
C ILE A 18 17.52 -5.34 -9.96
N ASP A 19 16.54 -5.42 -9.06
CA ASP A 19 15.99 -6.70 -8.57
C ASP A 19 15.33 -7.51 -9.70
N ASN A 20 14.80 -6.83 -10.72
CA ASN A 20 14.22 -7.46 -11.91
C ASN A 20 15.20 -7.60 -13.09
N GLY A 21 16.48 -7.22 -12.92
CA GLY A 21 17.52 -7.41 -13.92
C GLY A 21 17.46 -6.47 -15.13
N TYR A 22 16.71 -5.37 -15.06
CA TYR A 22 16.70 -4.32 -16.09
C TYR A 22 17.98 -3.49 -16.09
N LEU A 23 18.62 -3.36 -14.93
CA LEU A 23 19.90 -2.67 -14.73
C LEU A 23 20.78 -3.50 -13.80
N THR A 24 22.08 -3.52 -14.05
CA THR A 24 23.04 -4.06 -13.07
C THR A 24 23.52 -2.96 -12.11
N PRO A 25 23.90 -3.30 -10.86
CA PRO A 25 24.53 -2.35 -9.95
C PRO A 25 25.78 -1.69 -10.56
N ARG A 26 26.52 -2.44 -11.38
CA ARG A 26 27.74 -1.98 -12.05
C ARG A 26 27.45 -0.90 -13.10
N GLU A 27 26.42 -1.07 -13.93
CA GLU A 27 26.02 -0.08 -14.94
C GLU A 27 25.59 1.22 -14.28
N LEU A 28 24.77 1.12 -13.22
CA LEU A 28 24.33 2.29 -12.46
C LEU A 28 25.51 3.03 -11.82
N ASP A 29 26.44 2.30 -11.19
CA ASP A 29 27.62 2.89 -10.55
C ASP A 29 28.53 3.61 -11.54
N ALA A 30 28.68 3.06 -12.76
CA ALA A 30 29.48 3.66 -13.82
C ALA A 30 28.86 4.99 -14.29
N GLU A 31 27.56 5.02 -14.59
CA GLU A 31 26.87 6.25 -15.01
C GLU A 31 26.83 7.30 -13.89
N ARG A 32 26.59 6.88 -12.64
CA ARG A 32 26.68 7.78 -11.48
C ARG A 32 28.06 8.44 -11.39
N GLN A 33 29.14 7.69 -11.58
CA GLN A 33 30.50 8.23 -11.53
C GLN A 33 30.76 9.22 -12.67
N ARG A 34 30.27 8.90 -13.88
CA ARG A 34 30.36 9.79 -15.05
C ARG A 34 29.71 11.15 -14.78
N TYR A 35 28.44 11.19 -14.39
CA TYR A 35 27.73 12.45 -14.13
C TYR A 35 28.22 13.18 -12.88
N ARG A 36 28.87 12.47 -11.94
CA ARG A 36 29.54 13.11 -10.81
C ARG A 36 30.81 13.86 -11.22
N GLN A 37 31.55 13.33 -12.20
CA GLN A 37 32.75 13.96 -12.74
C GLN A 37 32.41 15.10 -13.70
N ASP A 38 31.39 14.92 -14.52
CA ASP A 38 30.90 15.92 -15.46
C ASP A 38 29.35 16.02 -15.39
N PRO A 39 28.82 16.92 -14.57
CA PRO A 39 27.37 17.14 -14.46
C PRO A 39 26.72 17.65 -15.76
N ALA A 40 27.52 18.16 -16.71
CA ALA A 40 27.04 18.65 -18.00
C ALA A 40 27.19 17.62 -19.12
N ALA A 41 27.63 16.40 -18.81
CA ALA A 41 27.72 15.32 -19.78
C ALA A 41 26.36 15.11 -20.46
N PRO A 42 26.32 14.93 -21.80
CA PRO A 42 25.06 14.79 -22.52
C PRO A 42 24.36 13.48 -22.14
N LEU A 43 23.03 13.56 -21.97
CA LEU A 43 22.17 12.40 -21.80
C LEU A 43 22.04 11.62 -23.13
N PRO A 44 21.86 10.28 -23.09
CA PRO A 44 21.47 9.52 -24.27
C PRO A 44 20.16 10.06 -24.85
N GLN A 45 20.10 10.18 -26.18
CA GLN A 45 18.87 10.53 -26.89
C GLN A 45 18.17 9.27 -27.39
N PHE A 46 16.89 9.14 -27.08
CA PHE A 46 16.05 8.04 -27.53
C PHE A 46 14.61 8.53 -27.62
N ASP A 47 14.03 8.48 -28.82
CA ASP A 47 12.65 8.91 -29.07
C ASP A 47 11.81 7.69 -29.47
N SER A 48 10.62 7.55 -28.87
CA SER A 48 9.70 6.46 -29.19
C SER A 48 8.25 6.89 -28.94
N GLU A 49 7.52 7.11 -30.04
CA GLU A 49 6.08 7.45 -30.01
C GLU A 49 5.27 6.40 -29.25
N ALA A 50 5.65 5.12 -29.33
CA ALA A 50 5.01 4.05 -28.59
C ALA A 50 5.14 4.18 -27.06
N ILE A 51 6.30 4.68 -26.58
CA ILE A 51 6.50 4.96 -25.15
C ILE A 51 5.68 6.19 -24.74
N ASP A 52 5.68 7.24 -25.57
CA ASP A 52 4.89 8.44 -25.31
C ASP A 52 3.40 8.13 -25.20
N ASP A 53 2.86 7.36 -26.14
CA ASP A 53 1.47 6.90 -26.13
C ASP A 53 1.16 6.07 -24.88
N GLN A 54 2.07 5.19 -24.47
CA GLN A 54 1.91 4.39 -23.26
C GLN A 54 1.86 5.26 -22.01
N VAL A 55 2.74 6.25 -21.87
CA VAL A 55 2.78 7.18 -20.74
C VAL A 55 1.53 8.05 -20.72
N ILE A 56 1.13 8.61 -21.87
CA ILE A 56 -0.07 9.45 -22.00
C ILE A 56 -1.32 8.65 -21.62
N ARG A 57 -1.43 7.40 -22.09
CA ARG A 57 -2.54 6.53 -21.73
C ARG A 57 -2.57 6.28 -20.23
N TYR A 58 -1.44 5.90 -19.62
CA TYR A 58 -1.37 5.67 -18.17
C TYR A 58 -1.77 6.91 -17.35
N LEU A 59 -1.33 8.10 -17.76
CA LEU A 59 -1.69 9.35 -17.08
C LEU A 59 -3.19 9.70 -17.20
N ARG A 60 -3.87 9.23 -18.25
CA ARG A 60 -5.29 9.49 -18.48
C ARG A 60 -6.20 8.44 -17.84
N GLU A 61 -5.82 7.18 -17.95
CA GLU A 61 -6.66 6.03 -17.58
C GLU A 61 -6.31 5.48 -16.19
N GLY A 62 -5.07 5.68 -15.74
CA GLY A 62 -4.53 5.08 -14.52
C GLY A 62 -4.31 3.57 -14.65
N ASP A 63 -4.03 2.94 -13.51
CA ASP A 63 -3.95 1.47 -13.37
C ASP A 63 -4.82 1.04 -12.20
N SER A 64 -6.07 0.69 -12.50
CA SER A 64 -7.04 0.31 -11.48
C SER A 64 -6.67 -1.03 -10.85
N PRO A 65 -6.57 -1.14 -9.52
CA PRO A 65 -6.34 -2.42 -8.85
C PRO A 65 -7.59 -3.31 -8.78
N ARG A 66 -8.76 -2.85 -9.23
CA ARG A 66 -10.01 -3.63 -9.16
C ARG A 66 -9.92 -4.89 -10.02
N ARG A 67 -10.34 -6.04 -9.49
CA ARG A 67 -10.34 -7.36 -10.14
C ARG A 67 -11.70 -8.05 -9.95
N GLY A 68 -12.76 -7.43 -10.51
CA GLY A 68 -14.12 -7.97 -10.46
C GLY A 68 -15.00 -7.36 -9.36
N PRO A 69 -16.23 -7.88 -9.20
CA PRO A 69 -17.14 -7.47 -8.13
C PRO A 69 -16.69 -8.00 -6.77
N ALA A 70 -16.99 -7.28 -5.69
CA ALA A 70 -16.66 -7.72 -4.35
C ALA A 70 -17.43 -8.98 -3.94
N SER A 71 -16.75 -9.90 -3.24
CA SER A 71 -17.38 -11.05 -2.58
C SER A 71 -17.19 -10.99 -1.06
N PRO A 72 -17.87 -10.05 -0.36
CA PRO A 72 -17.54 -9.72 1.03
C PRO A 72 -18.00 -10.80 2.03
N ALA A 73 -17.10 -11.15 2.96
CA ALA A 73 -17.40 -11.97 4.14
C ALA A 73 -18.12 -11.19 5.26
N PHE A 74 -18.04 -9.86 5.27
CA PHE A 74 -18.65 -9.00 6.29
C PHE A 74 -19.69 -8.04 5.68
N ALA A 75 -20.69 -7.67 6.46
CA ALA A 75 -21.71 -6.68 6.12
C ALA A 75 -21.45 -5.32 6.80
N VAL A 76 -22.07 -4.26 6.29
CA VAL A 76 -22.08 -2.95 6.97
C VAL A 76 -22.77 -3.10 8.33
N GLY A 77 -22.13 -2.58 9.37
CA GLY A 77 -22.56 -2.71 10.77
C GLY A 77 -21.87 -3.85 11.54
N ASP A 78 -21.21 -4.79 10.85
CA ASP A 78 -20.52 -5.89 11.51
C ASP A 78 -19.38 -5.38 12.39
N GLN A 79 -19.27 -6.00 13.57
CA GLN A 79 -18.14 -5.81 14.47
C GLN A 79 -16.98 -6.71 14.05
N VAL A 80 -15.82 -6.11 13.82
CA VAL A 80 -14.62 -6.79 13.37
C VAL A 80 -13.43 -6.48 14.27
N THR A 81 -12.57 -7.46 14.44
CA THR A 81 -11.24 -7.29 15.04
C THR A 81 -10.21 -7.30 13.94
N VAL A 82 -9.35 -6.28 13.93
CA VAL A 82 -8.18 -6.24 13.05
C VAL A 82 -7.16 -7.28 13.52
N ARG A 83 -6.79 -8.20 12.64
CA ARG A 83 -5.82 -9.25 12.93
C ARG A 83 -4.46 -8.67 13.32
N ASN A 84 -3.64 -9.48 13.98
CA ASN A 84 -2.26 -9.15 14.29
C ASN A 84 -1.30 -10.20 13.70
N PRO A 85 -1.21 -10.31 12.36
CA PRO A 85 -0.26 -11.23 11.73
C PRO A 85 1.18 -10.77 12.00
N PRO A 86 2.21 -11.60 11.76
CA PRO A 86 3.60 -11.16 11.77
C PRO A 86 3.81 -9.89 10.93
N ALA A 87 4.73 -9.04 11.36
CA ALA A 87 5.13 -7.88 10.56
C ALA A 87 6.07 -8.36 9.45
N GLU A 88 5.81 -7.90 8.23
CA GLU A 88 6.58 -8.20 7.03
C GLU A 88 7.29 -6.94 6.55
N ASP A 89 8.33 -7.11 5.72
CA ASP A 89 9.09 -5.99 5.14
C ASP A 89 8.17 -5.00 4.41
N HIS A 90 7.10 -5.52 3.81
CA HIS A 90 6.04 -4.74 3.21
C HIS A 90 4.67 -5.16 3.75
N THR A 91 3.89 -4.20 4.23
CA THR A 91 2.52 -4.41 4.71
C THR A 91 1.65 -3.19 4.45
N ARG A 92 0.35 -3.41 4.22
CA ARG A 92 -0.66 -2.35 4.16
C ARG A 92 -1.41 -2.16 5.47
N LEU A 93 -1.17 -3.01 6.47
CA LEU A 93 -1.83 -2.96 7.76
C LEU A 93 -1.13 -1.99 8.72
N PRO A 94 -1.75 -0.83 9.06
CA PRO A 94 -1.13 0.11 9.98
C PRO A 94 -0.96 -0.49 11.37
N GLY A 95 0.25 -0.35 11.93
CA GLY A 95 0.59 -0.99 13.21
C GLY A 95 -0.32 -0.61 14.37
N TYR A 96 -0.81 0.63 14.42
CA TYR A 96 -1.69 1.12 15.49
C TYR A 96 -3.10 0.51 15.46
N LEU A 97 -3.50 -0.10 14.34
CA LEU A 97 -4.80 -0.77 14.20
C LEU A 97 -4.75 -2.25 14.55
N ARG A 98 -3.57 -2.87 14.67
CA ARG A 98 -3.42 -4.30 14.96
C ARG A 98 -4.08 -4.65 16.29
N GLY A 99 -4.96 -5.65 16.28
CA GLY A 99 -5.73 -6.09 17.46
C GLY A 99 -6.84 -5.14 17.90
N ARG A 100 -7.15 -4.09 17.13
CA ARG A 100 -8.21 -3.12 17.47
C ARG A 100 -9.55 -3.57 16.91
N ASN A 101 -10.60 -3.29 17.67
CA ASN A 101 -11.98 -3.53 17.25
C ASN A 101 -12.55 -2.30 16.55
N GLY A 102 -13.34 -2.54 15.52
CA GLY A 102 -14.04 -1.51 14.77
C GLY A 102 -15.31 -2.04 14.14
N THR A 103 -16.05 -1.14 13.49
CA THR A 103 -17.29 -1.45 12.80
C THR A 103 -17.12 -1.27 11.30
N VAL A 104 -17.59 -2.21 10.49
CA VAL A 104 -17.64 -2.04 9.03
C VAL A 104 -18.62 -0.91 8.69
N GLU A 105 -18.10 0.21 8.15
CA GLU A 105 -18.89 1.37 7.75
C GLU A 105 -19.30 1.28 6.28
N ARG A 106 -18.40 0.79 5.42
CA ARG A 106 -18.60 0.69 3.97
C ARG A 106 -17.82 -0.48 3.41
N ILE A 107 -18.37 -1.09 2.37
CA ILE A 107 -17.69 -2.11 1.56
C ILE A 107 -17.44 -1.49 0.19
N PHE A 108 -16.23 -1.64 -0.35
CA PHE A 108 -15.97 -1.24 -1.73
C PHE A 108 -16.64 -2.23 -2.69
N GLU A 109 -16.94 -1.76 -3.90
CA GLU A 109 -17.71 -2.51 -4.91
C GLU A 109 -16.94 -3.65 -5.61
N GLY A 110 -15.65 -3.78 -5.33
CA GLY A 110 -14.78 -4.74 -6.01
C GLY A 110 -13.87 -5.51 -5.07
N ASP A 111 -13.31 -6.59 -5.60
CA ASP A 111 -12.09 -7.16 -5.08
C ASP A 111 -10.91 -6.36 -5.62
N TYR A 112 -9.91 -6.08 -4.79
CA TYR A 112 -8.77 -5.26 -5.16
C TYR A 112 -7.47 -6.05 -5.02
N ALA A 113 -6.69 -6.09 -6.10
CA ALA A 113 -5.35 -6.63 -6.09
C ALA A 113 -4.39 -5.65 -5.41
N TYR A 114 -3.39 -6.19 -4.74
CA TYR A 114 -2.20 -5.43 -4.41
C TYR A 114 -1.07 -5.71 -5.40
N PHE A 115 -0.06 -4.83 -5.45
CA PHE A 115 1.03 -4.92 -6.43
C PHE A 115 1.87 -6.20 -6.27
N CYS A 116 1.95 -6.74 -5.06
CA CYS A 116 2.63 -7.99 -4.75
C CYS A 116 1.92 -8.74 -3.61
N SER A 117 2.27 -10.01 -3.42
CA SER A 117 1.98 -10.67 -2.15
C SER A 117 2.93 -10.15 -1.08
N THR A 118 2.40 -9.97 0.12
CA THR A 118 3.09 -9.51 1.32
C THR A 118 3.43 -10.68 2.26
N GLY A 119 3.42 -11.93 1.76
CA GLY A 119 3.89 -13.07 2.53
C GLY A 119 3.00 -13.42 3.72
N ALA A 120 3.57 -13.51 4.92
CA ALA A 120 2.85 -14.02 6.09
C ALA A 120 1.82 -13.04 6.67
N ASP A 121 1.78 -11.78 6.22
CA ASP A 121 0.70 -10.86 6.59
C ASP A 121 -0.65 -11.19 5.92
N GLY A 122 -0.62 -12.03 4.87
CA GLY A 122 -1.78 -12.63 4.24
C GLY A 122 -2.36 -11.89 3.03
N LEU A 123 -1.85 -10.70 2.66
CA LEU A 123 -2.30 -10.02 1.44
C LEU A 123 -1.60 -10.60 0.20
N GLY A 124 -2.39 -10.89 -0.84
CA GLY A 124 -1.94 -11.57 -2.05
C GLY A 124 -3.01 -11.54 -3.12
N GLU A 125 -3.86 -12.56 -3.16
CA GLU A 125 -4.98 -12.60 -4.10
C GLU A 125 -5.94 -11.41 -3.91
N PRO A 126 -6.59 -10.93 -4.98
CA PRO A 126 -7.55 -9.85 -4.88
C PRO A 126 -8.67 -10.18 -3.89
N CYS A 127 -8.99 -9.24 -3.01
CA CYS A 127 -10.04 -9.44 -2.01
C CYS A 127 -10.81 -8.14 -1.73
N PRO A 128 -11.97 -8.22 -1.06
CA PRO A 128 -12.74 -7.05 -0.70
C PRO A 128 -11.95 -6.07 0.18
N VAL A 129 -12.23 -4.78 0.00
CA VAL A 129 -11.72 -3.71 0.86
C VAL A 129 -12.88 -3.09 1.62
N TYR A 130 -12.68 -2.87 2.91
CA TYR A 130 -13.65 -2.33 3.85
C TYR A 130 -13.17 -0.98 4.36
N VAL A 131 -14.09 -0.01 4.48
CA VAL A 131 -13.89 1.12 5.38
C VAL A 131 -14.34 0.67 6.77
N VAL A 132 -13.41 0.60 7.70
CA VAL A 132 -13.69 0.28 9.09
C VAL A 132 -13.61 1.55 9.92
N ARG A 133 -14.66 1.80 10.70
CA ARG A 133 -14.78 2.90 11.65
C ARG A 133 -14.23 2.47 13.01
N PHE A 134 -13.37 3.28 13.58
CA PHE A 134 -12.80 3.09 14.90
C PHE A 134 -13.12 4.26 15.82
N ASP A 135 -13.42 3.94 17.08
CA ASP A 135 -13.39 4.93 18.16
C ASP A 135 -11.92 5.19 18.55
N PRO A 136 -11.44 6.45 18.52
CA PRO A 136 -10.12 6.83 18.99
C PRO A 136 -9.76 6.25 20.37
N VAL A 137 -10.73 6.17 21.29
CA VAL A 137 -10.51 5.62 22.64
C VAL A 137 -10.13 4.14 22.60
N HIS A 138 -10.64 3.37 21.64
CA HIS A 138 -10.27 1.96 21.48
C HIS A 138 -8.85 1.78 20.92
N ILE A 139 -8.30 2.79 20.24
CA ILE A 139 -6.94 2.78 19.69
C ILE A 139 -5.94 3.31 20.71
N TRP A 140 -6.20 4.50 21.27
CA TRP A 140 -5.24 5.27 22.06
C TRP A 140 -5.58 5.37 23.55
N GLY A 141 -6.70 4.81 24.00
CA GLY A 141 -7.12 4.82 25.40
C GLY A 141 -7.25 6.25 25.94
N SER A 142 -6.70 6.49 27.13
CA SER A 142 -6.73 7.80 27.79
C SER A 142 -5.94 8.90 27.07
N GLN A 143 -5.13 8.55 26.07
CA GLN A 143 -4.42 9.52 25.23
C GLN A 143 -5.24 9.98 24.02
N ALA A 144 -6.43 9.41 23.81
CA ALA A 144 -7.34 9.90 22.79
C ALA A 144 -7.77 11.33 23.11
N GLU A 145 -7.78 12.18 22.10
CA GLU A 145 -8.26 13.56 22.23
C GLU A 145 -9.75 13.57 22.58
N LEU A 146 -10.12 14.45 23.52
CA LEU A 146 -11.51 14.61 23.96
C LEU A 146 -12.36 15.12 22.79
N ASN A 147 -13.47 14.45 22.53
CA ASN A 147 -14.37 14.74 21.39
C ASN A 147 -13.73 14.58 20.01
N ALA A 148 -12.66 13.77 19.90
CA ALA A 148 -12.12 13.39 18.60
C ALA A 148 -13.19 12.69 17.75
N GLY A 149 -13.23 13.02 16.47
CA GLY A 149 -14.03 12.30 15.49
C GLY A 149 -13.54 10.85 15.32
N PRO A 150 -14.36 9.98 14.73
CA PRO A 150 -13.95 8.61 14.40
C PRO A 150 -12.74 8.59 13.45
N LEU A 151 -11.90 7.56 13.59
CA LEU A 151 -10.92 7.22 12.57
C LEU A 151 -11.53 6.22 11.59
N PHE A 152 -11.32 6.44 10.30
CA PHE A 152 -11.68 5.51 9.25
C PHE A 152 -10.42 4.98 8.58
N ALA A 153 -10.35 3.67 8.40
CA ALA A 153 -9.25 3.03 7.67
C ALA A 153 -9.81 2.07 6.62
N GLU A 154 -9.16 2.08 5.46
CA GLU A 154 -9.41 1.12 4.39
C GLU A 154 -8.55 -0.12 4.65
N LEU A 155 -9.19 -1.26 4.90
CA LEU A 155 -8.55 -2.50 5.25
C LEU A 155 -9.01 -3.61 4.30
N TYR A 156 -8.06 -4.39 3.81
CA TYR A 156 -8.34 -5.62 3.06
C TYR A 156 -9.00 -6.66 3.97
N GLU A 157 -9.88 -7.49 3.40
CA GLU A 157 -10.60 -8.55 4.11
C GLU A 157 -9.69 -9.46 4.92
N VAL A 158 -8.52 -9.79 4.35
CA VAL A 158 -7.51 -10.67 4.97
C VAL A 158 -7.03 -10.17 6.34
N TYR A 159 -7.14 -8.86 6.60
CA TYR A 159 -6.75 -8.25 7.86
C TYR A 159 -7.87 -8.23 8.90
N LEU A 160 -9.06 -8.73 8.59
CA LEU A 160 -10.22 -8.70 9.47
C LEU A 160 -10.64 -10.11 9.91
N SER A 161 -11.12 -10.19 11.14
CA SER A 161 -11.79 -11.37 11.70
C SER A 161 -13.09 -10.91 12.38
N PRO A 162 -14.12 -11.78 12.46
CA PRO A 162 -15.27 -11.48 13.30
C PRO A 162 -14.81 -11.13 14.71
N GLN A 163 -15.42 -10.11 15.33
CA GLN A 163 -15.12 -9.82 16.73
C GLN A 163 -15.59 -11.00 17.58
N SER A 164 -14.67 -11.63 18.31
CA SER A 164 -15.03 -12.65 19.30
C SER A 164 -15.86 -12.00 20.41
N GLU A 165 -16.99 -12.61 20.77
CA GLU A 165 -17.67 -12.28 22.02
C GLU A 165 -16.76 -12.76 23.17
N ASP A 166 -16.16 -11.83 23.90
CA ASP A 166 -15.53 -12.17 25.17
C ASP A 166 -16.63 -12.76 26.07
N SER A 167 -16.55 -14.07 26.32
CA SER A 167 -17.35 -14.72 27.35
C SER A 167 -16.97 -14.07 28.68
N GLN A 168 -17.93 -13.33 29.26
CA GLN A 168 -17.81 -12.65 30.55
C GLN A 168 -17.35 -13.57 31.68
#